data_AF-A0AAE1DDD0-F1
#
_entry.id   AF-A0AAE1DDD0-F1
#
_cell.length_a   1.000
_cell.length_b   1.000
_cell.length_c   1.000
_cell.angle_alpha   90.00
_cell.angle_beta   90.00
_cell.angle_gamma   90.00
#
_symmetry.space_group_name_H-M   'P 1'
#
loop_
_entity.id
_entity.type
_entity.pdbx_description
1 polymer ?
#
loop_
_entity_poly.entity_id
_entity_poly.type
_entity_poly.pdbx_seq_one_letter_code
_entity_poly.pdbx_strand_id
1 'polypeptide(L)'
;MVARCFFPVLLAELSVYSSAEFFPVLLAELSVYRSAVLFPVLLAELSVYGSAVLFPVLLAELSVYGSAVLFPVLLAELSVYGSAVLFPVLLAKLSVYGSAMLFPVLLAELSVYGSAVHFPVLLAKLSVYGSAVLFPVLLAELSVYSSAVLFPVLLAELSVYGSAVLFPVLLAKLSVYGSAVLFPVLFAELSVYGSAMLFPVLLAEVSVYGSSVLFPVLLAELSVYGSAVLFPVLLAELSVYGSAVLFPVLLAERSVYVW
;
A
#
# COMPACT_ATOMS: atom_id res chain seq x y z
N MET A 1 12.21 -20.49 34.00
CA MET A 1 11.38 -20.82 32.83
C MET A 1 11.89 -22.16 32.31
N VAL A 2 11.10 -23.24 32.42
CA VAL A 2 11.44 -24.51 31.77
C VAL A 2 10.97 -24.37 30.33
N ALA A 3 11.89 -24.17 29.38
CA ALA A 3 11.58 -24.33 27.96
C ALA A 3 11.23 -25.80 27.75
N ARG A 4 9.96 -26.09 27.43
CA ARG A 4 9.54 -27.42 27.01
C ARG A 4 9.59 -27.45 25.49
N CYS A 5 10.57 -28.15 24.93
CA CYS A 5 10.63 -28.43 23.49
C CYS A 5 9.72 -29.64 23.20
N PHE A 6 8.78 -29.48 22.29
CA PHE A 6 7.84 -30.55 21.90
C PHE A 6 7.93 -30.80 20.38
N PHE A 7 8.08 -32.08 20.02
CA PHE A 7 8.15 -32.57 18.63
C PHE A 7 6.99 -33.54 18.29
N PRO A 8 5.73 -33.09 18.37
CA PRO A 8 4.59 -33.95 18.03
C PRO A 8 4.48 -34.08 16.50
N VAL A 9 4.20 -35.29 16.02
CA VAL A 9 3.99 -35.52 14.58
C VAL A 9 2.59 -35.09 14.16
N LEU A 10 1.58 -35.37 14.99
CA LEU A 10 0.18 -35.02 14.69
C LEU A 10 -0.55 -34.64 15.98
N LEU A 11 -1.15 -33.46 16.01
CA LEU A 11 -2.02 -32.99 17.08
C LEU A 11 -3.30 -32.40 16.50
N ALA A 12 -4.43 -32.72 17.13
CA ALA A 12 -5.68 -32.04 16.81
C ALA A 12 -5.67 -30.64 17.45
N GLU A 13 -5.61 -30.57 18.78
CA GLU A 13 -5.68 -29.32 19.52
C GLU A 13 -4.57 -29.22 20.56
N LEU A 14 -4.04 -28.01 20.75
CA LEU A 14 -3.09 -27.71 21.82
C LEU A 14 -3.30 -26.29 22.35
N SER A 15 -3.28 -26.14 23.68
CA SER A 15 -3.27 -24.84 24.35
C SER A 15 -2.04 -24.68 25.22
N VAL A 16 -1.39 -23.52 25.12
CA VAL A 16 -0.10 -23.24 25.76
C VAL A 16 -0.20 -21.93 26.51
N TYR A 17 -0.04 -21.96 27.83
CA TYR A 17 -0.19 -20.78 28.69
C TYR A 17 1.12 -20.10 29.11
N SER A 18 2.26 -20.59 28.62
CA SER A 18 3.59 -20.14 29.00
C SER A 18 4.52 -20.08 27.79
N SER A 19 5.74 -19.57 28.00
CA SER A 19 6.82 -19.63 27.01
C SER A 19 7.06 -21.06 26.54
N ALA A 20 7.02 -21.29 25.23
CA ALA A 20 7.24 -22.62 24.68
C ALA A 20 7.85 -22.57 23.27
N GLU A 21 8.52 -23.67 22.93
CA GLU A 21 9.13 -23.88 21.62
C GLU A 21 8.57 -25.18 21.03
N PHE A 22 7.94 -25.10 19.87
CA PHE A 22 7.31 -26.27 19.24
C PHE A 22 7.75 -26.46 17.81
N PHE A 23 7.88 -27.74 17.45
CA PHE A 23 8.21 -28.20 16.10
C PHE A 23 7.19 -29.26 15.66
N PRO A 24 5.89 -28.92 15.55
CA PRO A 24 4.89 -29.89 15.13
C PRO A 24 4.98 -30.12 13.62
N VAL A 25 4.75 -31.36 13.16
CA VAL A 25 4.64 -31.60 11.70
C VAL A 25 3.26 -31.20 11.20
N LEU A 26 2.20 -31.73 11.85
CA LEU A 26 0.82 -31.46 11.49
C LEU A 26 0.02 -31.07 12.73
N LEU A 27 -0.63 -29.91 12.68
CA LEU A 27 -1.46 -29.45 13.78
C LEU A 27 -2.71 -28.76 13.25
N ALA A 28 -3.87 -29.13 13.78
CA ALA A 28 -5.12 -28.48 13.37
C ALA A 28 -5.27 -27.13 14.07
N GLU A 29 -5.32 -27.11 15.41
CA GLU A 29 -5.57 -25.88 16.17
C GLU A 29 -4.58 -25.68 17.32
N LEU A 30 -3.95 -24.50 17.37
CA LEU A 30 -3.07 -24.09 18.47
C LEU A 30 -3.48 -22.73 19.04
N SER A 31 -3.54 -22.66 20.36
CA SER A 31 -3.65 -21.40 21.10
C SER A 31 -2.42 -21.18 21.99
N VAL A 32 -1.82 -19.99 21.85
CA VAL A 32 -0.66 -19.58 22.64
C VAL A 32 -1.01 -18.34 23.45
N TYR A 33 -0.75 -18.39 24.75
CA TYR A 33 -0.81 -17.23 25.65
C TYR A 33 0.61 -16.92 26.16
N ARG A 34 1.00 -15.64 26.06
CA ARG A 34 2.32 -15.02 26.33
C ARG A 34 3.35 -15.08 25.21
N SER A 35 4.08 -16.18 25.06
CA SER A 35 5.20 -16.23 24.11
C SER A 35 5.39 -17.62 23.51
N ALA A 36 5.61 -17.68 22.20
CA ALA A 36 6.03 -18.92 21.54
C ALA A 36 7.01 -18.68 20.39
N VAL A 37 7.84 -19.69 20.15
CA VAL A 37 8.58 -19.85 18.91
C VAL A 37 8.09 -21.15 18.26
N LEU A 38 7.53 -21.08 17.06
CA LEU A 38 6.91 -22.22 16.38
C LEU A 38 7.52 -22.46 15.00
N PHE A 39 7.79 -23.72 14.70
CA PHE A 39 8.25 -24.20 13.39
C PHE A 39 7.32 -25.30 12.86
N PRO A 40 6.02 -25.01 12.61
CA PRO A 40 5.10 -26.01 12.10
C PRO A 40 5.34 -26.27 10.60
N VAL A 41 5.19 -27.51 10.14
CA VAL A 41 5.15 -27.76 8.68
C VAL A 41 3.76 -27.38 8.14
N LEU A 42 2.70 -27.96 8.70
CA LEU A 42 1.32 -27.66 8.36
C LEU A 42 0.55 -27.26 9.62
N LEU A 43 -0.09 -26.09 9.57
CA LEU A 43 -0.95 -25.61 10.63
C LEU A 43 -2.24 -25.06 10.01
N ALA A 44 -3.40 -25.57 10.45
CA ALA A 44 -4.66 -25.04 9.96
C ALA A 44 -4.95 -23.70 10.64
N GLU A 45 -5.03 -23.68 11.97
CA GLU A 45 -5.41 -22.50 12.73
C GLU A 45 -4.47 -22.22 13.89
N LEU A 46 -4.13 -20.95 14.07
CA LEU A 46 -3.33 -20.48 15.19
C LEU A 46 -3.88 -19.17 15.76
N SER A 47 -4.04 -19.14 17.08
CA SER A 47 -4.31 -17.94 17.85
C SER A 47 -3.16 -17.63 18.81
N VAL A 48 -2.65 -16.39 18.74
CA VAL A 48 -1.58 -15.90 19.61
C VAL A 48 -2.09 -14.72 20.42
N TYR A 49 -2.07 -14.85 21.74
CA TYR A 49 -2.30 -13.77 22.69
C TYR A 49 -0.97 -13.42 23.38
N GLY A 50 -0.24 -12.45 22.82
CA GLY A 50 1.06 -12.02 23.32
C GLY A 50 2.09 -11.82 22.21
N SER A 51 3.19 -12.56 22.26
CA SER A 51 4.31 -12.46 21.33
C SER A 51 4.56 -13.80 20.63
N ALA A 52 4.83 -13.80 19.33
CA ALA A 52 5.21 -15.01 18.62
C ALA A 52 6.28 -14.78 17.56
N VAL A 53 7.14 -15.78 17.38
CA VAL A 53 8.01 -15.90 16.21
C VAL A 53 7.67 -17.20 15.50
N LEU A 54 7.19 -17.12 14.26
CA LEU A 54 6.65 -18.27 13.52
C LEU A 54 7.38 -18.48 12.20
N PHE A 55 7.71 -19.74 11.93
CA PHE A 55 8.31 -20.19 10.66
C PHE A 55 7.47 -21.35 10.05
N PRO A 56 6.19 -21.12 9.72
CA PRO A 56 5.36 -22.17 9.14
C PRO A 56 5.71 -22.40 7.66
N VAL A 57 5.63 -23.64 7.18
CA VAL A 57 5.64 -23.86 5.72
C VAL A 57 4.28 -23.46 5.15
N LEU A 58 3.20 -24.08 5.64
CA LEU A 58 1.82 -23.73 5.27
C LEU A 58 1.01 -23.39 6.51
N LEU A 59 0.35 -22.24 6.48
CA LEU A 59 -0.59 -21.80 7.50
C LEU A 59 -1.87 -21.34 6.82
N ALA A 60 -3.01 -21.93 7.17
CA ALA A 60 -4.28 -21.48 6.61
C ALA A 60 -4.71 -20.17 7.30
N GLU A 61 -4.86 -20.17 8.61
CA GLU A 61 -5.37 -19.02 9.36
C GLU A 61 -4.51 -18.69 10.57
N LEU A 62 -4.27 -17.40 10.76
CA LEU A 62 -3.56 -16.88 11.93
C LEU A 62 -4.24 -15.63 12.47
N SER A 63 -4.49 -15.64 13.78
CA SER A 63 -4.89 -14.46 14.55
C SER A 63 -3.83 -14.11 15.59
N VAL A 64 -3.40 -12.85 15.59
CA VAL A 64 -2.42 -12.33 16.55
C VAL A 64 -3.02 -11.16 17.31
N TYR A 65 -3.09 -11.28 18.62
CA TYR A 65 -3.36 -10.21 19.57
C TYR A 65 -2.07 -9.87 20.31
N GLY A 66 -1.33 -8.89 19.81
CA GLY A 66 -0.04 -8.46 20.37
C GLY A 66 1.04 -8.22 19.31
N SER A 67 2.11 -8.99 19.35
CA SER A 67 3.28 -8.82 18.48
C SER A 67 3.66 -10.13 17.78
N ALA A 68 3.95 -10.06 16.49
CA ALA A 68 4.41 -11.23 15.75
C ALA A 68 5.55 -10.92 14.78
N VAL A 69 6.46 -11.88 14.64
CA VAL A 69 7.44 -11.93 13.56
C VAL A 69 7.21 -13.23 12.79
N LEU A 70 6.83 -13.14 11.52
CA LEU A 70 6.39 -14.29 10.72
C LEU A 70 7.23 -14.47 9.46
N PHE A 71 7.63 -15.71 9.21
CA PHE A 71 8.34 -16.14 8.00
C PHE A 71 7.61 -17.32 7.32
N PRO A 72 6.34 -17.17 6.91
CA PRO A 72 5.60 -18.25 6.28
C PRO A 72 6.03 -18.44 4.81
N VAL A 73 6.00 -19.67 4.29
CA VAL A 73 6.07 -19.85 2.83
C VAL A 73 4.73 -19.46 2.21
N LEU A 74 3.64 -20.14 2.59
CA LEU A 74 2.28 -19.77 2.18
C LEU A 74 1.43 -19.49 3.42
N LEU A 75 0.72 -18.36 3.40
CA LEU A 75 -0.27 -17.98 4.40
C LEU A 75 -1.56 -17.55 3.68
N ALA A 76 -2.67 -18.21 3.98
CA ALA A 76 -3.94 -17.84 3.34
C ALA A 76 -4.50 -16.57 3.99
N GLU A 77 -4.77 -16.59 5.29
CA GLU A 77 -5.38 -15.46 6.00
C GLU A 77 -4.63 -15.11 7.28
N LEU A 78 -4.44 -13.81 7.50
CA LEU A 78 -3.81 -13.27 8.69
C LEU A 78 -4.57 -12.05 9.20
N SER A 79 -4.88 -12.07 10.50
CA SER A 79 -5.39 -10.93 11.25
C SER A 79 -4.42 -10.56 12.38
N VAL A 80 -4.05 -9.29 12.44
CA VAL A 80 -3.14 -8.76 13.46
C VAL A 80 -3.81 -7.59 14.18
N TYR A 81 -3.97 -7.72 15.48
CA TYR A 81 -4.30 -6.65 16.40
C TYR A 81 -3.05 -6.30 17.22
N GLY A 82 -2.31 -5.29 16.78
CA GLY A 82 -1.06 -4.85 17.41
C GLY A 82 0.05 -4.58 16.40
N SER A 83 1.15 -5.33 16.48
CA SER A 83 2.35 -5.13 15.67
C SER A 83 2.78 -6.40 14.95
N ALA A 84 3.16 -6.28 13.67
CA ALA A 84 3.66 -7.40 12.90
C ALA A 84 4.85 -7.03 12.02
N VAL A 85 5.81 -7.96 11.93
CA VAL A 85 6.86 -7.95 10.92
C VAL A 85 6.74 -9.25 10.12
N LEU A 86 6.44 -9.15 8.82
CA LEU A 86 6.13 -10.31 7.98
C LEU A 86 7.05 -10.42 6.77
N PHE A 87 7.53 -11.64 6.54
CA PHE A 87 8.32 -12.02 5.36
C PHE A 87 7.70 -13.24 4.65
N PRO A 88 6.43 -13.15 4.18
CA PRO A 88 5.79 -14.27 3.49
C PRO A 88 6.29 -14.39 2.04
N VAL A 89 6.37 -15.60 1.50
CA VAL A 89 6.51 -15.73 0.04
C VAL A 89 5.18 -15.38 -0.62
N LEU A 90 4.08 -16.00 -0.17
CA LEU A 90 2.73 -15.74 -0.68
C LEU A 90 1.77 -15.51 0.47
N LEU A 91 1.03 -14.40 0.40
CA LEU A 91 -0.04 -14.06 1.34
C LEU A 91 -1.31 -13.73 0.56
N ALA A 92 -2.40 -14.48 0.78
CA ALA A 92 -3.65 -14.16 0.10
C ALA A 92 -4.33 -12.95 0.73
N LYS A 93 -4.62 -12.96 2.03
CA LYS A 93 -5.27 -11.85 2.72
C LYS A 93 -4.59 -11.46 4.02
N LEU A 94 -4.50 -10.16 4.24
CA LEU A 94 -3.99 -9.58 5.48
C LEU A 94 -4.87 -8.43 5.96
N SER A 95 -5.24 -8.49 7.23
CA SER A 95 -5.82 -7.39 7.98
C SER A 95 -4.93 -7.00 9.16
N VAL A 96 -4.59 -5.71 9.25
CA VAL A 96 -3.78 -5.16 10.35
C VAL A 96 -4.52 -4.03 11.02
N TYR A 97 -4.72 -4.15 12.32
CA TYR A 97 -5.14 -3.09 13.22
C TYR A 97 -3.94 -2.72 14.11
N GLY A 98 -3.24 -1.66 13.75
CA GLY A 98 -2.03 -1.20 14.43
C GLY A 98 -0.88 -0.90 13.47
N SER A 99 0.24 -1.60 13.64
CA SER A 99 1.48 -1.34 12.90
C SER A 99 1.99 -2.57 12.17
N ALA A 100 2.43 -2.40 10.92
CA ALA A 100 3.00 -3.49 10.13
C ALA A 100 4.24 -3.07 9.34
N MET A 101 5.23 -3.97 9.30
CA MET A 101 6.31 -3.94 8.32
C MET A 101 6.27 -5.23 7.49
N LEU A 102 5.99 -5.12 6.19
CA LEU A 102 5.79 -6.29 5.33
C LEU A 102 6.77 -6.32 4.17
N PHE A 103 7.30 -7.52 3.91
CA PHE A 103 8.18 -7.83 2.80
C PHE A 103 7.68 -9.07 2.02
N PRO A 104 6.42 -9.07 1.51
CA PRO A 104 5.88 -10.21 0.77
C PRO A 104 6.46 -10.26 -0.65
N VAL A 105 6.64 -11.45 -1.22
CA VAL A 105 6.85 -11.55 -2.68
C VAL A 105 5.51 -11.27 -3.38
N LEU A 106 4.47 -12.02 -3.02
CA LEU A 106 3.14 -11.88 -3.59
C LEU A 106 2.12 -11.62 -2.49
N LEU A 107 1.32 -10.56 -2.65
CA LEU A 107 0.19 -10.28 -1.78
C LEU A 107 -1.06 -9.93 -2.60
N ALA A 108 -2.15 -10.65 -2.37
CA ALA A 108 -3.38 -10.39 -3.11
C ALA A 108 -4.16 -9.22 -2.48
N GLU A 109 -4.52 -9.30 -1.20
CA GLU A 109 -5.33 -8.28 -0.53
C GLU A 109 -4.76 -7.88 0.82
N LEU A 110 -4.61 -6.57 1.02
CA LEU A 110 -4.17 -5.99 2.29
C LEU A 110 -5.08 -4.85 2.72
N SER A 111 -5.49 -4.90 3.98
CA SER A 111 -6.17 -3.84 4.69
C SER A 111 -5.38 -3.44 5.94
N VAL A 112 -5.09 -2.15 6.06
CA VAL A 112 -4.35 -1.60 7.20
C VAL A 112 -5.15 -0.47 7.83
N TYR A 113 -5.40 -0.62 9.13
CA TYR A 113 -5.92 0.43 10.00
C TYR A 113 -4.80 0.84 10.97
N GLY A 114 -4.12 1.94 10.66
CA GLY A 114 -2.98 2.43 11.44
C GLY A 114 -1.80 2.83 10.57
N SER A 115 -0.60 2.34 10.90
CA SER A 115 0.63 2.69 10.21
C SER A 115 1.30 1.50 9.56
N ALA A 116 1.83 1.66 8.36
CA ALA A 116 2.56 0.56 7.75
C ALA A 116 3.65 0.95 6.76
N VAL A 117 4.65 0.08 6.68
CA VAL A 117 5.74 0.15 5.71
C VAL A 117 5.76 -1.14 4.92
N HIS A 118 5.68 -1.04 3.59
CA HIS A 118 5.49 -2.19 2.72
C HIS A 118 6.48 -2.20 1.56
N PHE A 119 7.09 -3.36 1.35
CA PHE A 119 7.99 -3.64 0.24
C PHE A 119 7.54 -4.89 -0.55
N PRO A 120 6.30 -4.93 -1.09
CA PRO A 120 5.83 -6.07 -1.87
C PRO A 120 6.47 -6.08 -3.26
N VAL A 121 6.73 -7.25 -3.83
CA VAL A 121 7.03 -7.31 -5.27
C VAL A 121 5.74 -7.08 -6.06
N LEU A 122 4.72 -7.91 -5.84
CA LEU A 122 3.40 -7.75 -6.45
C LEU A 122 2.32 -7.57 -5.39
N LEU A 123 1.49 -6.55 -5.57
CA LEU A 123 0.32 -6.29 -4.73
C LEU A 123 -0.91 -6.06 -5.63
N ALA A 124 -1.94 -6.87 -5.47
CA ALA A 124 -3.16 -6.68 -6.27
C ALA A 124 -4.03 -5.55 -5.69
N LYS A 125 -4.42 -5.64 -4.42
CA LYS A 125 -5.29 -4.65 -3.78
C LYS A 125 -4.77 -4.21 -2.43
N LEU A 126 -4.77 -2.90 -2.20
CA LEU A 126 -4.43 -2.31 -0.91
C LEU A 126 -5.43 -1.23 -0.50
N SER A 127 -5.86 -1.32 0.75
CA SER A 127 -6.61 -0.27 1.46
C SER A 127 -5.85 0.15 2.71
N VAL A 128 -5.60 1.46 2.85
CA VAL A 128 -4.93 2.03 4.02
C VAL A 128 -5.83 3.08 4.65
N TYR A 129 -6.16 2.88 5.92
CA TYR A 129 -6.78 3.86 6.80
C TYR A 129 -5.74 4.31 7.83
N GLY A 130 -5.05 5.40 7.50
CA GLY A 130 -3.92 5.91 8.28
C GLY A 130 -2.71 6.21 7.40
N SER A 131 -1.50 5.98 7.92
CA SER A 131 -0.26 6.34 7.25
C SER A 131 0.41 5.14 6.59
N ALA A 132 0.85 5.32 5.35
CA ALA A 132 1.62 4.29 4.64
C ALA A 132 2.86 4.84 3.94
N VAL A 133 3.92 4.03 3.97
CA VAL A 133 5.06 4.16 3.07
C VAL A 133 5.17 2.88 2.25
N LEU A 134 5.01 2.96 0.93
CA LEU A 134 4.98 1.79 0.06
C LEU A 134 6.05 1.87 -1.04
N PHE A 135 6.72 0.73 -1.27
CA PHE A 135 7.68 0.53 -2.33
C PHE A 135 7.32 -0.73 -3.16
N PRO A 136 6.13 -0.79 -3.80
CA PRO A 136 5.74 -1.94 -4.60
C PRO A 136 6.46 -1.92 -5.96
N VAL A 137 6.79 -3.08 -6.53
CA VAL A 137 7.17 -3.11 -7.95
C VAL A 137 5.92 -2.93 -8.80
N LEU A 138 4.92 -3.78 -8.63
CA LEU A 138 3.63 -3.67 -9.31
C LEU A 138 2.49 -3.55 -8.29
N LEU A 139 1.63 -2.56 -8.49
CA LEU A 139 0.41 -2.35 -7.72
C LEU A 139 -0.77 -2.16 -8.68
N ALA A 140 -1.79 -3.00 -8.58
CA ALA A 140 -2.97 -2.84 -9.42
C ALA A 140 -3.90 -1.76 -8.86
N GLU A 141 -4.38 -1.93 -7.63
CA GLU A 141 -5.33 -1.00 -7.01
C GLU A 141 -4.85 -0.56 -5.61
N LEU A 142 -4.92 0.75 -5.36
CA LEU A 142 -4.67 1.31 -4.04
C LEU A 142 -5.70 2.39 -3.67
N SER A 143 -6.19 2.28 -2.44
CA SER A 143 -6.99 3.29 -1.77
C SER A 143 -6.30 3.74 -0.49
N VAL A 144 -6.11 5.05 -0.35
CA VAL A 144 -5.50 5.66 0.84
C VAL A 144 -6.46 6.65 1.45
N TYR A 145 -6.72 6.50 2.75
CA TYR A 145 -7.44 7.44 3.59
C TYR A 145 -6.46 8.02 4.62
N SER A 146 -6.17 9.31 4.48
CA SER A 146 -5.23 10.16 5.22
C SER A 146 -3.88 10.46 4.56
N SER A 147 -2.83 9.65 4.71
CA SER A 147 -1.47 10.02 4.24
C SER A 147 -0.70 8.86 3.64
N ALA A 148 -0.05 9.08 2.50
CA ALA A 148 0.83 8.08 1.90
C ALA A 148 2.06 8.68 1.22
N VAL A 149 3.16 7.93 1.27
CA VAL A 149 4.36 8.15 0.45
C VAL A 149 4.60 6.89 -0.37
N LEU A 150 4.54 7.01 -1.70
CA LEU A 150 4.58 5.85 -2.59
C LEU A 150 5.70 5.96 -3.62
N PHE A 151 6.40 4.84 -3.82
CA PHE A 151 7.44 4.68 -4.83
C PHE A 151 7.17 3.43 -5.71
N PRO A 152 6.02 3.35 -6.42
CA PRO A 152 5.73 2.21 -7.27
C PRO A 152 6.52 2.26 -8.58
N VAL A 153 6.90 1.11 -9.15
CA VAL A 153 7.34 1.10 -10.56
C VAL A 153 6.13 1.25 -11.47
N LEU A 154 5.15 0.36 -11.36
CA LEU A 154 3.87 0.47 -12.09
C LEU A 154 2.70 0.52 -11.12
N LEU A 155 1.79 1.46 -11.36
CA LEU A 155 0.54 1.62 -10.64
C LEU A 155 -0.61 1.76 -11.63
N ALA A 156 -1.58 0.84 -11.60
CA ALA A 156 -2.73 0.95 -12.49
C ALA A 156 -3.72 2.01 -11.98
N GLU A 157 -4.23 1.84 -10.75
CA GLU A 157 -5.23 2.73 -10.19
C GLU A 157 -4.89 3.16 -8.76
N LEU A 158 -5.07 4.45 -8.49
CA LEU A 158 -4.91 5.03 -7.16
C LEU A 158 -6.03 6.01 -6.84
N SER A 159 -6.60 5.85 -5.65
CA SER A 159 -7.49 6.81 -5.01
C SER A 159 -6.89 7.29 -3.69
N VAL A 160 -6.80 8.61 -3.52
CA VAL A 160 -6.28 9.23 -2.31
C VAL A 160 -7.34 10.17 -1.74
N TYR A 161 -7.73 9.94 -0.49
CA TYR A 161 -8.52 10.84 0.32
C TYR A 161 -7.62 11.40 1.43
N GLY A 162 -7.02 12.57 1.20
CA GLY A 162 -6.08 13.20 2.12
C GLY A 162 -4.83 13.74 1.42
N SER A 163 -3.66 13.23 1.78
CA SER A 163 -2.36 13.71 1.32
C SER A 163 -1.53 12.58 0.73
N ALA A 164 -0.89 12.82 -0.42
CA ALA A 164 0.02 11.86 -1.01
C ALA A 164 1.27 12.51 -1.60
N VAL A 165 2.40 11.81 -1.46
CA VAL A 165 3.63 12.09 -2.20
C VAL A 165 3.97 10.86 -3.03
N LEU A 166 3.96 10.99 -4.35
CA LEU A 166 4.09 9.85 -5.27
C LEU A 166 5.29 10.03 -6.21
N PHE A 167 6.06 8.95 -6.35
CA PHE A 167 7.17 8.83 -7.30
C PHE A 167 6.99 7.60 -8.21
N PRO A 168 5.90 7.50 -9.01
CA PRO A 168 5.68 6.37 -9.89
C PRO A 168 6.56 6.47 -11.15
N VAL A 169 7.03 5.34 -11.70
CA VAL A 169 7.54 5.36 -13.08
C VAL A 169 6.36 5.49 -14.04
N LEU A 170 5.36 4.63 -13.91
CA LEU A 170 4.17 4.63 -14.75
C LEU A 170 2.92 4.57 -13.88
N LEU A 171 1.99 5.49 -14.12
CA LEU A 171 0.69 5.51 -13.44
C LEU A 171 -0.43 5.70 -14.47
N ALA A 172 -1.39 4.78 -14.52
CA ALA A 172 -2.50 4.88 -15.48
C ALA A 172 -3.58 5.86 -14.99
N LYS A 173 -4.18 5.64 -13.81
CA LYS A 173 -5.25 6.50 -13.28
C LYS A 173 -5.01 6.93 -11.84
N LEU A 174 -5.13 8.24 -11.57
CA LEU A 174 -5.11 8.79 -10.22
C LEU A 174 -6.32 9.69 -9.97
N SER A 175 -6.97 9.46 -8.84
CA SER A 175 -7.94 10.38 -8.23
C SER A 175 -7.43 10.85 -6.88
N VAL A 176 -7.41 12.17 -6.67
CA VAL A 176 -7.02 12.79 -5.40
C VAL A 176 -8.14 13.68 -4.91
N TYR A 177 -8.59 13.43 -3.69
CA TYR A 177 -9.41 14.32 -2.89
C TYR A 177 -8.55 14.86 -1.74
N GLY A 178 -7.98 16.05 -1.91
CA GLY A 178 -7.09 16.68 -0.94
C GLY A 178 -5.83 17.27 -1.59
N SER A 179 -4.65 16.75 -1.23
CA SER A 179 -3.36 17.28 -1.66
C SER A 179 -2.46 16.19 -2.22
N ALA A 180 -1.78 16.49 -3.33
CA ALA A 180 -0.80 15.58 -3.90
C ALA A 180 0.45 16.29 -4.42
N VAL A 181 1.60 15.67 -4.20
CA VAL A 181 2.86 16.02 -4.85
C VAL A 181 3.30 14.83 -5.68
N LEU A 182 3.37 14.98 -7.00
CA LEU A 182 3.60 13.89 -7.93
C LEU A 182 4.87 14.12 -8.76
N PHE A 183 5.67 13.07 -8.89
CA PHE A 183 6.83 13.00 -9.77
C PHE A 183 6.75 11.77 -10.72
N PRO A 184 5.72 11.66 -11.60
CA PRO A 184 5.62 10.55 -12.54
C PRO A 184 6.63 10.68 -13.68
N VAL A 185 7.11 9.56 -14.25
CA VAL A 185 7.69 9.64 -15.61
C VAL A 185 6.56 9.72 -16.63
N LEU A 186 5.64 8.76 -16.59
CA LEU A 186 4.51 8.63 -17.50
C LEU A 186 3.21 8.54 -16.74
N PHE A 187 2.23 9.34 -17.17
CA PHE A 187 0.97 9.41 -16.49
C PHE A 187 -0.18 9.63 -17.49
N ALA A 188 -1.23 8.81 -17.43
CA ALA A 188 -2.34 8.87 -18.39
C ALA A 188 -3.48 9.79 -17.94
N GLU A 189 -4.21 9.48 -16.86
CA GLU A 189 -5.44 10.21 -16.46
C GLU A 189 -5.43 10.70 -15.00
N LEU A 190 -5.48 12.02 -14.79
CA LEU A 190 -5.39 12.65 -13.47
C LEU A 190 -6.65 13.42 -13.16
N SER A 191 -7.24 13.14 -12.01
CA SER A 191 -8.28 13.97 -11.42
C SER A 191 -7.88 14.42 -10.02
N VAL A 192 -7.89 15.73 -9.80
CA VAL A 192 -7.57 16.33 -8.50
C VAL A 192 -8.72 17.23 -8.06
N TYR A 193 -9.28 16.94 -6.90
CA TYR A 193 -10.16 17.82 -6.14
C TYR A 193 -9.37 18.35 -4.94
N GLY A 194 -8.84 19.56 -5.06
CA GLY A 194 -8.02 20.20 -4.04
C GLY A 194 -6.75 20.81 -4.62
N SER A 195 -5.58 20.32 -4.19
CA SER A 195 -4.28 20.89 -4.56
C SER A 195 -3.34 19.85 -5.13
N ALA A 196 -2.64 20.21 -6.21
CA ALA A 196 -1.61 19.36 -6.81
C ALA A 196 -0.36 20.14 -7.18
N MET A 197 0.79 19.51 -6.97
CA MET A 197 2.07 19.93 -7.52
C MET A 197 2.63 18.78 -8.35
N LEU A 198 2.80 18.98 -9.66
CA LEU A 198 3.18 17.91 -10.59
C LEU A 198 4.50 18.25 -11.29
N PHE A 199 5.40 17.26 -11.33
CA PHE A 199 6.65 17.31 -12.09
C PHE A 199 6.80 16.10 -13.04
N PRO A 200 5.91 15.91 -14.02
CA PRO A 200 5.97 14.75 -14.89
C PRO A 200 6.82 14.99 -16.14
N VAL A 201 7.31 13.90 -16.75
CA VAL A 201 7.84 14.00 -18.12
C VAL A 201 6.68 14.07 -19.12
N LEU A 202 5.72 13.14 -19.01
CA LEU A 202 4.62 13.00 -19.95
C LEU A 202 3.29 12.87 -19.22
N LEU A 203 2.33 13.73 -19.58
CA LEU A 203 0.94 13.69 -19.15
C LEU A 203 0.01 13.66 -20.37
N ALA A 204 -0.92 12.71 -20.39
CA ALA A 204 -1.99 12.72 -21.38
C ALA A 204 -3.12 13.67 -20.95
N GLU A 205 -3.89 13.31 -19.93
CA GLU A 205 -5.08 14.05 -19.50
C GLU A 205 -4.99 14.46 -18.03
N VAL A 206 -5.23 15.75 -17.77
CA VAL A 206 -5.31 16.29 -16.42
C VAL A 206 -6.57 17.13 -16.22
N SER A 207 -7.28 16.84 -15.13
CA SER A 207 -8.38 17.65 -14.61
C SER A 207 -8.11 18.08 -13.18
N VAL A 208 -8.20 19.39 -12.92
CA VAL A 208 -7.99 19.95 -11.58
C VAL A 208 -9.17 20.83 -11.21
N TYR A 209 -9.81 20.50 -10.09
CA TYR A 209 -10.77 21.33 -9.38
C TYR A 209 -10.08 21.88 -8.12
N GLY A 210 -9.61 23.12 -8.21
CA GLY A 210 -8.84 23.78 -7.15
C GLY A 210 -7.56 24.41 -7.67
N SER A 211 -6.42 24.08 -7.05
CA SER A 211 -5.14 24.74 -7.33
C SER A 211 -4.10 23.75 -7.86
N SER A 212 -3.39 24.13 -8.90
CA SER A 212 -2.28 23.32 -9.44
C SER A 212 -1.03 24.13 -9.77
N VAL A 213 0.12 23.49 -9.58
CA VAL A 213 1.40 23.94 -10.12
C VAL A 213 2.00 22.80 -10.93
N LEU A 214 2.18 23.00 -12.24
CA LEU A 214 2.57 21.95 -13.18
C LEU A 214 3.89 22.31 -13.89
N PHE A 215 4.82 21.36 -13.90
CA PHE A 215 6.09 21.43 -14.64
C PHE A 215 6.27 20.23 -15.60
N PRO A 216 5.35 20.00 -16.56
CA PRO A 216 5.48 18.90 -17.49
C PRO A 216 6.46 19.19 -18.63
N VAL A 217 7.13 18.17 -19.17
CA VAL A 217 7.78 18.33 -20.48
C VAL A 217 6.71 18.34 -21.57
N LEU A 218 5.83 17.35 -21.56
CA LEU A 218 4.75 17.19 -22.53
C LEU A 218 3.41 17.01 -21.82
N LEU A 219 2.44 17.83 -22.18
CA LEU A 219 1.06 17.75 -21.70
C LEU A 219 0.10 17.80 -22.89
N ALA A 220 -0.69 16.76 -23.09
CA ALA A 220 -1.66 16.74 -24.18
C ALA A 220 -2.87 17.60 -23.82
N GLU A 221 -3.61 17.26 -22.77
CA GLU A 221 -4.83 17.96 -22.38
C GLU A 221 -4.81 18.38 -20.91
N LEU A 222 -5.21 19.62 -20.66
CA LEU A 222 -5.39 20.16 -19.33
C LEU A 222 -6.70 20.94 -19.18
N SER A 223 -7.47 20.56 -18.17
CA SER A 223 -8.64 21.30 -17.70
C SER A 223 -8.46 21.73 -16.24
N VAL A 224 -8.65 23.03 -15.98
CA VAL A 224 -8.54 23.60 -14.64
C VAL A 224 -9.79 24.42 -14.32
N TYR A 225 -10.44 24.06 -13.22
CA TYR A 225 -11.47 24.85 -12.55
C TYR A 225 -10.87 25.42 -11.25
N GLY A 226 -10.37 26.65 -11.31
CA GLY A 226 -9.69 27.30 -10.19
C GLY A 226 -8.43 28.03 -10.60
N SER A 227 -7.28 27.67 -10.03
CA SER A 227 -6.01 28.37 -10.24
C SER A 227 -4.92 27.42 -10.74
N ALA A 228 -4.15 27.85 -11.74
CA ALA A 228 -3.01 27.10 -12.25
C ALA A 228 -1.78 27.97 -12.47
N VAL A 229 -0.61 27.41 -12.19
CA VAL A 229 0.68 27.94 -12.62
C VAL A 229 1.38 26.86 -13.46
N LEU A 230 1.63 27.13 -14.73
CA LEU A 230 2.09 26.14 -15.71
C LEU A 230 3.45 26.53 -16.31
N PHE A 231 4.38 25.57 -16.31
CA PHE A 231 5.69 25.65 -16.96
C PHE A 231 5.91 24.49 -17.95
N PRO A 232 5.04 24.28 -18.96
CA PRO A 232 5.20 23.18 -19.90
C PRO A 232 6.25 23.50 -20.98
N VAL A 233 6.98 22.49 -21.48
CA VAL A 233 7.71 22.67 -22.75
C VAL A 233 6.73 22.67 -23.91
N LEU A 234 5.84 21.67 -23.95
CA LEU A 234 4.84 21.49 -24.99
C LEU A 234 3.47 21.24 -24.37
N LEU A 235 2.48 22.03 -24.79
CA LEU A 235 1.09 21.93 -24.40
C LEU A 235 0.19 21.91 -25.63
N ALA A 236 -0.58 20.84 -25.83
CA ALA A 236 -1.49 20.76 -26.97
C ALA A 236 -2.79 21.53 -26.70
N GLU A 237 -3.53 21.15 -25.66
CA GLU A 237 -4.82 21.77 -25.32
C GLU A 237 -4.88 22.27 -23.87
N LEU A 238 -5.41 23.48 -23.71
CA LEU A 238 -5.60 24.12 -22.41
C LEU A 238 -6.99 24.72 -22.27
N SER A 239 -7.71 24.30 -21.24
CA SER A 239 -8.96 24.92 -20.78
C SER A 239 -8.82 25.37 -19.32
N VAL A 240 -9.03 26.67 -19.07
CA VAL A 240 -9.00 27.24 -17.71
C VAL A 240 -10.26 28.05 -17.44
N TYR A 241 -10.95 27.68 -16.37
CA TYR A 241 -12.04 28.42 -15.76
C TYR A 241 -11.55 28.99 -14.42
N GLY A 242 -11.09 30.25 -14.46
CA GLY A 242 -10.47 30.92 -13.31
C GLY A 242 -9.17 31.62 -13.69
N SER A 243 -8.12 31.41 -12.90
CA SER A 243 -6.83 32.08 -13.05
C SER A 243 -5.76 31.12 -13.57
N ALA A 244 -4.97 31.58 -14.54
CA ALA A 244 -3.78 30.85 -14.99
C ALA A 244 -2.61 31.78 -15.25
N VAL A 245 -1.44 31.36 -14.77
CA VAL A 245 -0.14 31.92 -15.15
C VAL A 245 0.59 30.88 -15.99
N LEU A 246 1.02 31.27 -17.19
CA LEU A 246 1.56 30.36 -18.21
C LEU A 246 2.96 30.78 -18.64
N PHE A 247 3.89 29.84 -18.62
CA PHE A 247 5.25 29.99 -19.17
C PHE A 247 5.59 28.87 -20.18
N PRO A 248 4.78 28.65 -21.25
CA PRO A 248 5.03 27.60 -22.22
C PRO A 248 6.15 27.96 -23.21
N VAL A 249 6.88 26.96 -23.71
CA VAL A 249 7.74 27.13 -24.89
C VAL A 249 6.92 27.03 -26.18
N LEU A 250 6.01 26.03 -26.25
CA LEU A 250 5.13 25.80 -27.39
C LEU A 250 3.71 25.46 -26.92
N LEU A 251 2.72 26.11 -27.54
CA LEU A 251 1.30 25.95 -27.27
C LEU A 251 0.55 25.84 -28.59
N ALA A 252 -0.24 24.77 -28.78
CA ALA A 252 -1.07 24.60 -29.97
C ALA A 252 -2.42 25.32 -29.84
N GLU A 253 -3.21 25.01 -28.80
CA GLU A 253 -4.54 25.57 -28.58
C GLU A 253 -4.75 26.02 -27.13
N ARG A 254 -5.50 27.13 -26.95
CA ARG A 254 -5.77 27.72 -25.64
C ARG A 254 -7.15 28.36 -25.59
N SER A 255 -7.94 27.94 -24.61
CA SER A 255 -9.18 28.59 -24.20
C SER A 255 -9.09 28.99 -22.72
N VAL A 256 -9.20 30.28 -22.43
CA VAL A 256 -9.17 30.80 -21.05
C VAL A 256 -10.40 31.66 -20.81
N TYR A 257 -11.20 31.26 -19.84
CA TYR A 257 -12.39 31.97 -19.40
C TYR A 257 -12.08 32.63 -18.05
N VAL A 258 -11.79 33.94 -18.10
CA VAL A 258 -11.52 34.79 -16.92
C VAL A 258 -12.81 35.55 -16.58
N TRP A 259 -13.24 35.48 -15.32
CA TRP A 259 -14.31 36.31 -14.75
C TRP A 259 -13.72 37.18 -13.64
#